data_AF-A0A9J6GE35-F1
#
_entry.id   AF-A0A9J6GE35-F1
#
_cell.length_a   1.000
_cell.length_b   1.000
_cell.length_c   1.000
_cell.angle_alpha   90.00
_cell.angle_beta   90.00
_cell.angle_gamma   90.00
#
_symmetry.space_group_name_H-M   'P 1'
#
loop_
_entity.id
_entity.type
_entity.pdbx_description
1 polymer ?
#
loop_
_entity_poly.entity_id
_entity_poly.type
_entity_poly.pdbx_seq_one_letter_code
_entity_poly.pdbx_strand_id
1 'polypeptide(L)'
;MTWRVVCYGKATFSCCISEAILSVQCCAKAVLEVKCPASVKGVSLTNTKKHPAYLNDSLQLKREHSYYTQVQAQMAVTGLRRSYFVVFTGVSLTVELIAFDEVFWAAVEVKAERFFFSYIFPELQSSRIAKQMECV
;
A
#
# COMPACT_ATOMS: atom_id res chain seq x y z
N MET A 1 -22.27 0.84 -9.57
CA MET A 1 -22.05 0.12 -8.30
C MET A 1 -21.08 0.92 -7.45
N THR A 2 -21.50 1.36 -6.28
CA THR A 2 -20.73 2.26 -5.40
C THR A 2 -20.22 1.44 -4.22
N TRP A 3 -18.91 1.19 -4.15
CA TRP A 3 -18.32 0.53 -2.99
C TRP A 3 -17.88 1.58 -1.98
N ARG A 4 -18.49 1.57 -0.79
CA ARG A 4 -18.22 2.47 0.32
C ARG A 4 -17.45 1.69 1.38
N VAL A 5 -16.16 2.01 1.58
CA VAL A 5 -15.42 1.49 2.74
C VAL A 5 -15.46 2.55 3.83
N VAL A 6 -16.04 2.18 4.97
CA VAL A 6 -16.19 3.00 6.18
C VAL A 6 -15.47 2.27 7.31
N CYS A 7 -14.50 2.91 7.96
CA CYS A 7 -13.88 2.39 9.18
C CYS A 7 -14.31 3.24 10.39
N TYR A 8 -14.95 2.59 11.37
CA TYR A 8 -15.32 3.16 12.67
C TYR A 8 -14.43 2.56 13.78
N GLY A 9 -13.90 3.42 14.66
CA GLY A 9 -13.64 3.08 16.07
C GLY A 9 -12.25 2.52 16.45
N LYS A 10 -11.66 3.18 17.46
CA LYS A 10 -10.57 2.78 18.39
C LYS A 10 -9.57 1.72 17.88
N ALA A 11 -8.42 2.21 17.43
CA ALA A 11 -7.29 1.39 16.98
C ALA A 11 -6.58 0.69 18.15
N THR A 12 -6.85 -0.61 18.31
CA THR A 12 -5.91 -1.54 18.93
C THR A 12 -5.11 -2.19 17.80
N PHE A 13 -3.80 -1.94 17.76
CA PHE A 13 -2.92 -2.42 16.69
C PHE A 13 -2.72 -3.94 16.81
N SER A 14 -3.44 -4.71 15.99
CA SER A 14 -3.09 -6.09 15.67
C SER A 14 -2.87 -6.19 14.16
N CYS A 15 -1.65 -6.57 13.79
CA CYS A 15 -1.15 -6.69 12.43
C CYS A 15 -1.88 -7.82 11.69
N CYS A 16 -2.42 -7.52 10.49
CA CYS A 16 -2.55 -8.39 9.29
C CYS A 16 -3.78 -8.01 8.46
N ILE A 17 -3.62 -6.98 7.63
CA ILE A 17 -4.25 -6.68 6.32
C ILE A 17 -3.93 -5.19 6.12
N SER A 18 -2.92 -4.91 5.30
CA SER A 18 -2.48 -3.55 5.02
C SER A 18 -3.47 -2.88 4.07
N GLU A 19 -4.61 -2.43 4.57
CA GLU A 19 -5.54 -1.54 3.86
C GLU A 19 -6.40 -0.82 4.92
N ALA A 20 -5.94 0.33 5.43
CA ALA A 20 -6.77 1.18 6.30
C ALA A 20 -6.94 2.55 5.66
N ILE A 21 -8.20 3.01 5.55
CA ILE A 21 -8.50 4.41 5.21
C ILE A 21 -8.56 5.20 6.51
N LEU A 22 -7.67 6.19 6.67
CA LEU A 22 -7.70 7.10 7.79
C LEU A 22 -8.69 8.23 7.50
N SER A 23 -9.72 8.33 8.34
CA SER A 23 -10.70 9.41 8.31
C SER A 23 -10.82 10.01 9.70
N VAL A 24 -10.29 11.22 9.91
CA VAL A 24 -10.49 11.98 11.14
C VAL A 24 -11.62 12.97 10.90
N GLN A 25 -12.58 13.07 11.82
CA GLN A 25 -13.84 13.81 11.66
C GLN A 25 -13.68 15.33 11.43
N CYS A 26 -12.46 15.87 11.62
CA CYS A 26 -12.09 17.26 11.35
C CYS A 26 -11.03 17.44 10.25
N CYS A 27 -10.51 16.37 9.63
CA CYS A 27 -9.40 16.45 8.67
C CYS A 27 -9.72 15.75 7.34
N ALA A 28 -8.96 16.11 6.30
CA ALA A 28 -9.00 15.43 5.02
C ALA A 28 -8.64 13.93 5.16
N LYS A 29 -9.37 13.08 4.43
CA LYS A 29 -9.12 11.63 4.40
C LYS A 29 -7.79 11.30 3.72
N ALA A 30 -7.14 10.24 4.18
CA ALA A 30 -5.90 9.74 3.61
C ALA A 30 -5.85 8.22 3.64
N VAL A 31 -5.06 7.63 2.74
CA VAL A 31 -4.68 6.21 2.82
C VAL A 31 -3.67 6.05 3.96
N LEU A 32 -3.70 4.91 4.66
CA LEU A 32 -2.68 4.53 5.63
C LEU A 32 -2.11 3.16 5.24
N GLU A 33 -0.83 3.16 4.88
CA GLU A 33 -0.07 1.97 4.53
C GLU A 33 0.99 1.71 5.60
N VAL A 34 0.88 0.59 6.32
CA VAL A 34 1.80 0.25 7.43
C VAL A 34 2.65 -0.96 7.07
N LYS A 35 3.97 -0.84 7.24
CA LYS A 35 4.94 -1.92 7.09
C LYS A 35 5.67 -2.19 8.41
N CYS A 36 5.78 -3.48 8.75
CA CYS A 36 6.49 -3.97 9.93
C CYS A 36 7.62 -4.94 9.50
N PRO A 37 8.77 -4.43 9.02
CA PRO A 37 9.83 -5.28 8.49
C PRO A 37 10.49 -6.13 9.58
N ALA A 38 10.38 -7.46 9.45
CA ALA A 38 10.99 -8.41 10.38
C ALA A 38 12.52 -8.29 10.44
N SER A 39 13.16 -7.91 9.34
CA SER A 39 14.62 -7.80 9.20
C SER A 39 15.26 -6.73 10.09
N VAL A 40 14.47 -5.77 10.58
CA VAL A 40 14.92 -4.68 11.46
C VAL A 40 14.03 -4.57 12.71
N LYS A 41 13.36 -5.67 13.10
CA LYS A 41 12.56 -5.72 14.33
C LYS A 41 13.44 -5.43 15.54
N GLY A 42 12.99 -4.52 16.41
CA GLY A 42 13.73 -4.09 17.59
C GLY A 42 14.90 -3.15 17.30
N VAL A 43 15.10 -2.73 16.05
CA VAL A 43 16.17 -1.79 15.66
C VAL A 43 15.60 -0.38 15.49
N SER A 44 16.31 0.62 16.01
CA SER A 44 15.99 2.02 15.74
C SER A 44 16.47 2.42 14.35
N LEU A 45 15.54 2.84 13.48
CA LEU A 45 15.85 3.23 12.11
C LEU A 45 16.71 4.50 12.02
N THR A 46 16.71 5.38 13.01
CA THR A 46 17.51 6.63 12.98
C THR A 46 18.99 6.41 13.31
N ASN A 47 19.31 5.34 14.03
CA ASN A 47 20.66 5.11 14.57
C ASN A 47 21.40 3.98 13.85
N THR A 48 20.80 3.41 12.80
CA THR A 48 21.38 2.31 12.02
C THR A 48 21.63 2.76 10.59
N LYS A 49 22.69 2.25 9.98
CA LYS A 49 22.93 2.37 8.53
C LYS A 49 22.22 1.28 7.71
N LYS A 50 21.58 0.31 8.39
CA LYS A 50 20.93 -0.84 7.77
C LYS A 50 19.42 -0.62 7.70
N HIS A 51 18.97 0.03 6.64
CA HIS A 51 17.55 0.24 6.37
C HIS A 51 16.94 -0.90 5.53
N PRO A 52 15.63 -1.15 5.62
CA PRO A 52 14.93 -1.98 4.64
C PRO A 52 15.21 -1.50 3.21
N ALA A 53 15.31 -2.44 2.26
CA ALA A 53 15.71 -2.13 0.88
C ALA A 53 14.79 -1.09 0.18
N TYR A 54 13.54 -0.98 0.62
CA TYR A 54 12.55 -0.04 0.10
C TYR A 54 12.69 1.39 0.64
N LEU A 55 13.55 1.63 1.64
CA LEU A 55 13.82 2.98 2.15
C LEU A 55 15.13 3.53 1.60
N ASN A 56 15.19 4.85 1.41
CA ASN A 56 16.42 5.61 1.17
C ASN A 56 17.09 5.99 2.51
N ASP A 57 18.24 6.67 2.44
CA ASP A 57 19.00 7.10 3.63
C ASP A 57 18.27 8.14 4.48
N SER A 58 17.23 8.79 3.92
CA SER A 58 16.34 9.71 4.62
C SER A 58 15.09 9.03 5.19
N LEU A 59 15.06 7.69 5.23
CA LEU A 59 13.93 6.88 5.71
C LEU A 59 12.63 7.09 4.92
N GLN A 60 12.73 7.53 3.67
CA GLN A 60 11.60 7.68 2.75
C GLN A 60 11.52 6.49 1.80
N LEU A 61 10.30 6.16 1.39
CA LEU A 61 9.99 5.14 0.41
C LEU A 61 10.57 5.52 -0.96
N LYS A 62 11.46 4.66 -1.45
CA LYS A 62 12.02 4.71 -2.80
C LYS A 62 10.89 4.67 -3.85
N ARG A 63 10.92 5.61 -4.79
CA ARG A 63 9.87 5.78 -5.82
C ARG A 63 9.89 4.66 -6.85
N GLU A 64 11.03 4.03 -7.02
CA GLU A 64 11.26 2.85 -7.86
C GLU A 64 10.85 1.54 -7.18
N HIS A 65 10.55 1.53 -5.87
CA HIS A 65 10.15 0.32 -5.17
C HIS A 65 8.66 0.01 -5.38
N SER A 66 8.31 -1.28 -5.44
CA SER A 66 6.93 -1.74 -5.71
C SER A 66 5.88 -1.23 -4.71
N TYR A 67 6.27 -0.99 -3.46
CA TYR A 67 5.39 -0.37 -2.45
C TYR A 67 4.95 1.05 -2.82
N TYR A 68 5.75 1.81 -3.58
CA TYR A 68 5.30 3.11 -4.07
C TYR A 68 4.14 2.95 -5.05
N THR A 69 4.25 2.00 -5.97
CA THR A 69 3.16 1.63 -6.89
C THR A 69 1.91 1.17 -6.13
N GLN A 70 2.05 0.38 -5.07
CA GLN A 70 0.92 -0.05 -4.23
C GLN A 70 0.20 1.15 -3.59
N VAL A 71 0.95 2.07 -2.99
CA VAL A 71 0.39 3.28 -2.36
C VAL A 71 -0.32 4.17 -3.39
N GLN A 72 0.27 4.35 -4.58
CA GLN A 72 -0.37 5.11 -5.66
C GLN A 72 -1.65 4.43 -6.16
N ALA A 73 -1.67 3.10 -6.28
CA ALA A 73 -2.85 2.33 -6.66
C ALA A 73 -3.99 2.46 -5.64
N GLN A 74 -3.68 2.35 -4.34
CA GLN A 74 -4.67 2.54 -3.27
C GLN A 74 -5.28 3.95 -3.32
N MET A 75 -4.46 4.98 -3.54
CA MET A 75 -4.94 6.36 -3.72
C MET A 75 -5.82 6.52 -4.96
N ALA A 76 -5.45 5.92 -6.10
CA ALA A 76 -6.25 5.94 -7.32
C ALA A 76 -7.63 5.28 -7.14
N VAL A 77 -7.67 4.08 -6.55
CA VAL A 77 -8.91 3.32 -6.32
C VAL A 77 -9.84 4.04 -5.33
N THR A 78 -9.27 4.70 -4.31
CA THR A 78 -10.05 5.41 -3.29
C THR A 78 -10.39 6.85 -3.66
N GLY A 79 -9.78 7.40 -4.72
CA GLY A 79 -9.88 8.81 -5.09
C GLY A 79 -9.22 9.78 -4.09
N LEU A 80 -8.37 9.27 -3.19
CA LEU A 80 -7.65 10.07 -2.19
C LEU A 80 -6.34 10.59 -2.76
N ARG A 81 -5.94 11.80 -2.35
CA ARG A 81 -4.73 12.47 -2.88
C ARG A 81 -3.50 12.36 -1.97
N ARG A 82 -3.63 11.69 -0.83
CA ARG A 82 -2.60 11.61 0.21
C ARG A 82 -2.59 10.23 0.86
N SER A 83 -1.39 9.75 1.17
CA SER A 83 -1.16 8.52 1.92
C SER A 83 -0.10 8.72 3.00
N TYR A 84 -0.32 8.15 4.17
CA TYR A 84 0.69 7.99 5.21
C TYR A 84 1.34 6.62 5.05
N PHE A 85 2.61 6.61 4.66
CA PHE A 85 3.43 5.40 4.64
C PHE A 85 4.19 5.28 5.95
N VAL A 86 3.87 4.27 6.74
CA VAL A 86 4.37 4.08 8.10
C VAL A 86 5.26 2.85 8.15
N VAL A 87 6.47 2.99 8.68
CA VAL A 87 7.33 1.84 8.98
C VAL A 87 7.52 1.75 10.48
N PHE A 88 7.09 0.62 11.06
CA PHE A 88 7.18 0.34 12.47
C PHE A 88 8.10 -0.85 12.75
N THR A 89 9.11 -0.67 13.59
CA THR A 89 10.07 -1.73 13.94
C THR A 89 9.85 -2.34 15.32
N GLY A 90 8.83 -1.90 16.06
CA GLY A 90 8.65 -2.23 17.48
C GLY A 90 9.30 -1.24 18.43
N VAL A 91 10.39 -0.57 18.02
CA VAL A 91 11.09 0.45 18.81
C VAL A 91 11.19 1.81 18.12
N SER A 92 11.02 1.86 16.81
CA SER A 92 10.98 3.10 16.03
C SER A 92 9.78 3.12 15.09
N LEU A 93 9.26 4.33 14.87
CA LEU A 93 8.16 4.62 13.98
C LEU A 93 8.61 5.74 13.02
N THR A 94 8.54 5.47 11.72
CA THR A 94 8.79 6.49 10.69
C THR A 94 7.53 6.66 9.87
N VAL A 95 7.24 7.90 9.49
CA VAL A 95 6.04 8.25 8.74
C VAL A 95 6.43 9.16 7.59
N GLU A 96 6.08 8.78 6.37
CA GLU A 96 6.19 9.61 5.19
C GLU A 96 4.80 9.97 4.69
N LEU A 97 4.56 11.25 4.40
CA LEU A 97 3.38 11.71 3.68
C LEU A 97 3.65 11.67 2.18
N ILE A 98 2.95 10.80 1.48
CA ILE A 98 3.06 10.64 0.02
C ILE A 98 1.86 11.30 -0.65
N ALA A 99 2.12 12.13 -1.64
CA ALA A 99 1.09 12.70 -2.50
C ALA A 99 0.79 11.76 -3.68
N PHE A 100 -0.45 11.81 -4.16
CA PHE A 100 -0.82 11.15 -5.41
C PHE A 100 -0.05 11.78 -6.58
N ASP A 101 0.61 10.94 -7.37
CA ASP A 101 1.37 11.32 -8.54
C ASP A 101 0.59 10.90 -9.78
N GLU A 102 -0.14 11.85 -10.36
CA GLU A 102 -1.02 11.62 -11.51
C GLU A 102 -0.22 11.18 -12.75
N VAL A 103 1.01 11.70 -12.92
CA VAL A 103 1.86 11.39 -14.08
C VAL A 103 2.40 9.98 -13.96
N PHE A 104 2.90 9.61 -12.78
CA PHE A 104 3.33 8.25 -12.49
C PHE A 104 2.18 7.26 -12.63
N TRP A 105 1.01 7.59 -12.06
CA TRP A 105 -0.15 6.70 -12.08
C TRP A 105 -0.65 6.44 -13.50
N ALA A 106 -0.76 7.47 -14.35
CA ALA A 106 -1.19 7.31 -15.74
C ALA A 106 -0.31 6.30 -16.51
N ALA A 107 1.01 6.29 -16.26
CA ALA A 107 1.92 5.33 -16.88
C ALA A 107 1.78 3.90 -16.32
N VAL A 108 1.42 3.76 -15.04
CA VAL A 108 1.18 2.47 -14.38
C VAL A 108 -0.16 1.88 -14.80
N GLU A 109 -1.20 2.70 -14.87
CA GLU A 109 -2.56 2.31 -15.23
C GLU A 109 -2.61 1.62 -16.58
N VAL A 110 -1.97 2.19 -17.62
CA VAL A 110 -1.86 1.56 -18.95
C VAL A 110 -1.21 0.17 -18.88
N LYS A 111 -0.17 0.01 -18.04
CA LYS A 111 0.48 -1.30 -17.86
C LYS A 111 -0.43 -2.28 -17.13
N ALA A 112 -1.16 -1.81 -16.13
CA ALA A 112 -2.09 -2.61 -15.33
C ALA A 112 -3.29 -3.07 -16.17
N GLU A 113 -3.88 -2.18 -16.97
CA GLU A 113 -4.96 -2.52 -17.91
C GLU A 113 -4.50 -3.55 -18.93
N ARG A 114 -3.33 -3.34 -19.55
CA ARG A 114 -2.78 -4.29 -20.51
C ARG A 114 -2.55 -5.66 -19.86
N PHE A 115 -2.01 -5.70 -18.64
CA PHE A 115 -1.82 -6.94 -17.91
C PHE A 115 -3.16 -7.62 -17.61
N PHE A 116 -4.17 -6.85 -17.18
CA PHE A 116 -5.51 -7.36 -16.90
C PHE A 116 -6.13 -8.00 -18.14
N PHE A 117 -6.20 -7.29 -19.27
CA PHE A 117 -6.85 -7.81 -20.47
C PHE A 117 -6.07 -8.91 -21.17
N SER A 118 -4.74 -8.92 -21.08
CA SER A 118 -3.91 -9.93 -21.75
C SER A 118 -3.79 -11.23 -20.96
N TYR A 119 -3.81 -11.17 -19.63
CA TYR A 119 -3.51 -12.33 -18.78
C TYR A 119 -4.63 -12.68 -17.81
N ILE A 120 -5.25 -11.71 -17.14
CA ILE A 120 -6.27 -11.99 -16.12
C ILE A 120 -7.62 -12.29 -16.77
N PHE A 121 -8.03 -11.48 -17.74
CA PHE A 121 -9.33 -11.59 -18.39
C PHE A 121 -9.54 -12.94 -19.10
N PRO A 122 -8.59 -13.49 -19.88
CA PRO A 122 -8.76 -14.81 -20.50
C PRO A 122 -8.86 -15.95 -19.47
N GLU A 123 -8.14 -15.84 -18.36
CA GLU A 123 -8.18 -16.84 -17.28
C GLU A 123 -9.51 -16.80 -16.52
N LEU A 124 -10.11 -15.62 -16.35
CA LEU A 124 -11.46 -15.48 -15.80
C LEU A 124 -12.52 -16.09 -16.72
N GLN A 125 -12.40 -15.89 -18.04
CA GLN A 125 -13.34 -16.46 -19.02
C GLN A 125 -13.29 -17.99 -19.09
N SER A 126 -12.09 -18.57 -18.96
CA SER A 126 -11.91 -20.03 -19.01
C SER A 126 -12.24 -20.75 -17.69
N SER A 127 -12.52 -19.99 -16.62
CA SER A 127 -12.69 -20.49 -15.24
C SER A 127 -11.51 -21.35 -14.75
N ARG A 128 -10.32 -21.27 -15.38
CA ARG A 128 -9.17 -22.12 -15.02
C ARG A 128 -8.68 -21.84 -13.61
N ILE A 129 -8.58 -20.57 -13.24
CA ILE A 129 -8.19 -20.15 -11.89
C ILE A 129 -9.21 -20.62 -10.85
N ALA A 130 -10.52 -20.49 -11.15
CA ALA A 130 -11.58 -20.96 -10.25
C ALA A 130 -11.52 -22.49 -10.05
N LYS A 131 -11.31 -23.24 -11.12
CA LYS A 131 -11.17 -24.71 -11.09
C LYS A 131 -9.93 -25.18 -10.32
N GLN A 132 -8.84 -24.42 -10.34
CA GLN A 132 -7.62 -24.74 -9.57
C GLN A 132 -7.75 -24.40 -8.08
N MET A 133 -8.56 -23.39 -7.73
CA MET A 133 -8.81 -23.00 -6.34
C MET A 133 -9.76 -23.97 -5.59
N GLU A 134 -10.57 -24.74 -6.31
CA GLU A 134 -11.43 -25.80 -5.72
C GLU A 134 -10.68 -27.10 -5.43
N CYS A 135 -9.45 -27.26 -5.93
CA CYS A 135 -8.63 -28.47 -5.75
C CYS A 135 -7.65 -28.41 -4.55
N VAL A 136 -7.89 -27.52 -3.57
CA VAL A 136 -7.09 -27.43 -2.34
C VAL A 136 -7.94 -27.75 -1.11
#